data_AF-A0A7C1EAZ6-F1
#
_entry.id   AF-A0A7C1EAZ6-F1
#
_cell.length_a   1.000
_cell.length_b   1.000
_cell.length_c   1.000
_cell.angle_alpha   90.00
_cell.angle_beta   90.00
_cell.angle_gamma   90.00
#
_symmetry.space_group_name_H-M   'P 1'
#
loop_
_entity.id
_entity.type
_entity.pdbx_description
1 polymer ?
#
loop_
_entity_poly.entity_id
_entity_poly.type
_entity_poly.pdbx_seq_one_letter_code
_entity_poly.pdbx_strand_id
1 'polypeptide(L)'
;MAYATAAETILNAVLTRGYQVHPEALKILEARGEATALAILDSFTERFPDAVVIEADHLNELLAHGADRQMPETPESGSRIRGRITQIYDGSGLIQRCPKCNRWIIDNFCMVHSDVEGVWDLRIKARLETAKERCTLIFKREATEKCAKLTLAEAKLLGEAATLARIRTALYGKQVEVLGVLLNGGNFLVKDIRER
;
A
#
# COMPACT_ATOMS: atom_id res chain seq x y z
N MET A 1 -39.69 1.67 -12.29
CA MET A 1 -38.29 1.74 -11.84
C MET A 1 -37.45 1.19 -12.98
N ALA A 2 -36.79 2.05 -13.75
CA ALA A 2 -35.97 1.61 -14.88
C ALA A 2 -34.64 1.08 -14.34
N TYR A 3 -34.31 -0.18 -14.66
CA TYR A 3 -32.98 -0.73 -14.37
C TYR A 3 -31.99 -0.07 -15.33
N ALA A 4 -30.92 0.52 -14.79
CA ALA A 4 -29.83 1.03 -15.61
C ALA A 4 -29.21 -0.14 -16.39
N THR A 5 -28.95 0.08 -17.67
CA THR A 5 -28.26 -0.90 -18.51
C THR A 5 -26.82 -1.07 -18.06
N ALA A 6 -26.19 -2.23 -18.31
CA ALA A 6 -24.79 -2.46 -17.96
C ALA A 6 -23.85 -1.38 -18.54
N ALA A 7 -24.17 -0.87 -19.74
CA ALA A 7 -23.48 0.24 -20.38
C ALA A 7 -23.57 1.55 -19.56
N GLU A 8 -24.77 1.90 -19.09
CA GLU A 8 -24.96 3.08 -18.22
C GLU A 8 -24.26 2.92 -16.87
N THR A 9 -24.24 1.71 -16.30
CA THR A 9 -23.54 1.45 -15.03
C THR A 9 -22.03 1.65 -15.17
N ILE A 10 -21.43 1.11 -16.23
CA ILE A 10 -19.98 1.26 -16.50
C ILE A 10 -19.64 2.72 -16.78
N LEU A 11 -20.42 3.41 -17.61
CA LEU A 11 -20.20 4.82 -17.93
C LEU A 11 -20.30 5.70 -16.67
N ASN A 12 -21.32 5.49 -15.84
CA ASN A 12 -21.46 6.21 -14.57
C ASN A 12 -20.28 5.93 -13.63
N ALA A 13 -19.78 4.69 -13.59
CA ALA A 13 -18.63 4.31 -12.78
C ALA A 13 -17.33 5.01 -13.22
N VAL A 14 -17.13 5.19 -14.53
CA VAL A 14 -16.01 5.98 -15.08
C VAL A 14 -16.13 7.44 -14.64
N LEU A 15 -17.28 8.05 -14.89
CA LEU A 15 -17.50 9.48 -14.62
C LEU A 15 -17.40 9.80 -13.13
N THR A 16 -17.91 8.93 -12.26
CA THR A 16 -17.84 9.10 -10.80
C THR A 16 -16.39 9.07 -10.28
N ARG A 17 -15.49 8.39 -10.99
CA ARG A 17 -14.04 8.36 -10.68
C ARG A 17 -13.29 9.57 -11.24
N GLY A 18 -13.99 10.48 -11.94
CA GLY A 18 -13.42 11.72 -12.47
C GLY A 18 -12.77 11.56 -13.85
N TYR A 19 -12.94 10.41 -14.49
CA TYR A 19 -12.40 10.13 -15.82
C TYR A 19 -13.44 10.40 -16.91
N GLN A 20 -12.95 10.77 -18.09
CA GLN A 20 -13.68 10.60 -19.35
C GLN A 20 -13.28 9.25 -19.95
N VAL A 21 -14.10 8.68 -20.85
CA VAL A 21 -13.77 7.43 -21.54
C VAL A 21 -13.97 7.60 -23.03
N HIS A 22 -12.97 7.19 -23.80
CA HIS A 22 -13.08 7.18 -25.25
C HIS A 22 -14.12 6.13 -25.68
N PRO A 23 -14.96 6.38 -26.71
CA PRO A 23 -16.02 5.44 -27.11
C PRO A 23 -15.53 4.02 -27.43
N GLU A 24 -14.32 3.89 -27.94
CA GLU A 24 -13.70 2.59 -28.21
C GLU A 24 -13.29 1.86 -26.91
N ALA A 25 -12.76 2.60 -25.94
CA ALA A 25 -12.45 2.06 -24.62
C ALA A 25 -13.72 1.61 -23.88
N LEU A 26 -14.82 2.38 -24.01
CA LEU A 26 -16.10 2.02 -23.43
C LEU A 26 -16.63 0.69 -24.00
N LYS A 27 -16.56 0.49 -25.32
CA LYS A 27 -16.95 -0.78 -25.96
C LYS A 27 -16.11 -1.97 -25.47
N ILE A 28 -14.82 -1.77 -25.22
CA ILE A 28 -13.93 -2.81 -24.67
C ILE A 28 -14.38 -3.20 -23.26
N LEU A 29 -14.77 -2.23 -22.42
CA LEU A 29 -15.28 -2.46 -21.07
C LEU A 29 -16.64 -3.17 -21.11
N GLU A 30 -17.57 -2.71 -21.94
CA GLU A 30 -18.90 -3.29 -22.09
C GLU A 30 -18.86 -4.75 -22.56
N ALA A 31 -17.98 -5.06 -23.52
CA ALA A 31 -17.84 -6.42 -24.06
C ALA A 31 -17.35 -7.45 -23.02
N ARG A 32 -16.76 -7.00 -21.90
CA ARG A 32 -16.25 -7.88 -20.83
C ARG A 32 -17.20 -8.07 -19.66
N GLY A 33 -18.35 -7.40 -19.69
CA GLY A 33 -19.35 -7.42 -18.62
C GLY A 33 -18.99 -6.53 -17.45
N GLU A 34 -20.02 -6.13 -16.71
CA GLU A 34 -19.96 -5.09 -15.66
C GLU A 34 -18.91 -5.38 -14.57
N ALA A 35 -18.90 -6.58 -14.01
CA ALA A 35 -17.97 -6.94 -12.94
C ALA A 35 -16.49 -6.82 -13.36
N THR A 36 -16.17 -7.29 -14.58
CA THR A 36 -14.82 -7.21 -15.12
C THR A 36 -14.45 -5.77 -15.46
N ALA A 37 -15.38 -4.99 -16.02
CA ALA A 37 -15.17 -3.58 -16.34
C ALA A 37 -14.84 -2.77 -15.08
N LEU A 38 -15.58 -2.97 -13.99
CA LEU A 38 -15.32 -2.27 -12.72
C LEU A 38 -13.92 -2.59 -12.16
N ALA A 39 -13.52 -3.86 -12.18
CA ALA A 39 -12.18 -4.26 -11.73
C ALA A 39 -11.06 -3.65 -12.58
N ILE A 40 -11.28 -3.52 -13.90
CA ILE A 40 -10.35 -2.83 -14.81
C ILE A 40 -10.28 -1.34 -14.47
N LEU A 41 -11.41 -0.68 -14.18
CA LEU A 41 -11.44 0.73 -13.81
C LEU A 41 -10.72 1.03 -12.49
N ASP A 42 -10.87 0.15 -11.50
CA ASP A 42 -10.15 0.27 -10.23
C ASP A 42 -8.63 0.11 -10.45
N SER A 43 -8.23 -0.86 -11.27
CA SER A 43 -6.82 -1.05 -11.66
C SER A 43 -6.27 0.13 -12.48
N PHE A 44 -7.10 0.71 -13.35
CA PHE A 44 -6.75 1.88 -14.15
C PHE A 44 -6.50 3.10 -13.25
N THR A 45 -7.36 3.32 -12.25
CA THR A 45 -7.24 4.42 -11.28
C THR A 45 -5.90 4.36 -10.54
N GLU A 46 -5.45 3.16 -10.15
CA GLU A 46 -4.17 2.96 -9.48
C GLU A 46 -2.97 3.16 -10.42
N ARG A 47 -3.11 2.76 -11.69
CA ARG A 47 -2.00 2.74 -12.65
C ARG A 47 -1.80 4.06 -13.39
N PHE A 48 -2.90 4.77 -13.65
CA PHE A 48 -2.94 6.01 -14.41
C PHE A 48 -3.73 7.08 -13.64
N PRO A 49 -3.29 7.47 -12.43
CA PRO A 49 -4.04 8.41 -11.59
C PRO A 49 -4.15 9.81 -12.23
N ASP A 50 -3.19 10.18 -13.08
CA ASP A 50 -3.15 11.48 -13.76
C ASP A 50 -3.86 11.48 -15.12
N ALA A 51 -4.35 10.33 -15.57
CA ALA A 51 -5.09 10.27 -16.83
C ALA A 51 -6.43 10.98 -16.68
N VAL A 52 -6.79 11.80 -17.66
CA VAL A 52 -8.13 12.44 -17.71
C VAL A 52 -9.08 11.62 -18.57
N VAL A 53 -8.55 10.90 -19.56
CA VAL A 53 -9.32 10.10 -20.51
C VAL A 53 -8.81 8.65 -20.52
N ILE A 54 -9.73 7.70 -20.41
CA ILE A 54 -9.47 6.28 -20.58
C ILE A 54 -9.51 5.97 -22.08
N GLU A 55 -8.34 5.75 -22.66
CA GLU A 55 -8.14 5.35 -24.05
C GLU A 55 -8.05 3.83 -24.21
N ALA A 56 -8.33 3.33 -25.42
CA ALA A 56 -8.31 1.91 -25.72
C ALA A 56 -6.92 1.30 -25.52
N ASP A 57 -5.86 2.05 -25.83
CA ASP A 57 -4.48 1.60 -25.64
C ASP A 57 -4.13 1.36 -24.17
N HIS A 58 -4.63 2.19 -23.25
CA HIS A 58 -4.43 1.97 -21.82
C HIS A 58 -5.12 0.68 -21.34
N LEU A 59 -6.31 0.40 -21.87
CA LEU A 59 -7.01 -0.85 -21.57
C LEU A 59 -6.25 -2.04 -22.16
N ASN A 60 -5.77 -1.92 -23.40
CA ASN A 60 -4.97 -2.96 -24.04
C ASN A 60 -3.66 -3.22 -23.28
N GLU A 61 -3.00 -2.20 -22.73
CA GLU A 61 -1.82 -2.36 -21.87
C GLU A 61 -2.17 -3.12 -20.58
N LEU A 62 -3.27 -2.74 -19.90
CA LEU A 62 -3.76 -3.44 -18.71
C LEU A 62 -4.13 -4.90 -19.00
N LEU A 63 -4.61 -5.18 -20.22
CA LEU A 63 -5.07 -6.49 -20.65
C LEU A 63 -3.95 -7.38 -21.22
N ALA A 64 -2.94 -6.80 -21.88
CA ALA A 64 -1.80 -7.51 -22.46
C ALA A 64 -0.84 -8.03 -21.39
N HIS A 65 -0.78 -7.36 -20.24
CA HIS A 65 -0.12 -7.86 -19.03
C HIS A 65 -1.04 -8.75 -18.18
N GLY A 66 -1.95 -9.48 -18.85
CA GLY A 66 -3.02 -10.28 -18.27
C GLY A 66 -2.66 -11.00 -16.97
N ALA A 67 -3.35 -10.56 -15.92
CA ALA A 67 -3.91 -11.34 -14.82
C ALA A 67 -3.01 -12.40 -14.15
N ASP A 68 -2.50 -12.06 -12.97
CA ASP A 68 -2.88 -12.81 -11.77
C ASP A 68 -2.81 -11.91 -10.54
N ARG A 69 -3.95 -11.41 -10.09
CA ARG A 69 -4.19 -11.25 -8.65
C ARG A 69 -5.59 -11.73 -8.36
N GLN A 70 -5.73 -13.05 -8.22
CA GLN A 70 -6.74 -13.56 -7.30
C GLN A 70 -6.50 -12.90 -5.93
N MET A 71 -7.46 -12.06 -5.55
CA MET A 71 -7.67 -11.67 -4.17
C MET A 71 -7.91 -12.95 -3.37
N PRO A 72 -7.09 -13.27 -2.34
CA PRO A 72 -7.64 -14.06 -1.26
C PRO A 72 -8.61 -13.14 -0.54
N GLU A 73 -9.87 -13.52 -0.63
CA GLU A 73 -10.96 -13.21 0.28
C GLU A 73 -10.39 -13.04 1.68
N THR A 74 -10.70 -11.91 2.32
CA THR A 74 -10.29 -11.57 3.68
C THR A 74 -10.49 -12.77 4.59
N PRO A 75 -9.42 -13.47 5.00
CA PRO A 75 -9.57 -14.34 6.13
C PRO A 75 -9.43 -13.40 7.32
N GLU A 76 -10.50 -13.32 8.09
CA GLU A 76 -10.49 -12.91 9.49
C GLU A 76 -9.44 -13.69 10.34
N SER A 77 -8.76 -14.68 9.74
CA SER A 77 -7.49 -15.29 10.14
C SER A 77 -6.30 -14.69 9.35
N GLY A 78 -5.38 -13.97 10.02
CA GLY A 78 -4.28 -13.26 9.36
C GLY A 78 -3.48 -14.06 8.31
N SER A 79 -3.12 -13.41 7.21
CA SER A 79 -2.37 -13.99 6.08
C SER A 79 -0.88 -14.15 6.43
N ARG A 80 -0.21 -15.16 5.86
CA ARG A 80 1.24 -15.34 5.94
C ARG A 80 1.87 -15.17 4.56
N ILE A 81 2.93 -14.38 4.49
CA ILE A 81 3.73 -14.22 3.27
C ILE A 81 5.21 -14.42 3.58
N ARG A 82 5.94 -14.96 2.62
CA ARG A 82 7.36 -15.31 2.74
C ARG A 82 8.15 -14.62 1.65
N GLY A 83 9.30 -14.07 2.02
CA GLY A 83 10.19 -13.44 1.06
C GLY A 83 11.42 -12.83 1.69
N ARG A 84 12.13 -12.06 0.89
CA ARG A 84 13.33 -11.35 1.29
C ARG A 84 13.04 -9.88 1.48
N ILE A 85 13.50 -9.29 2.58
CA ILE A 85 13.42 -7.84 2.76
C ILE A 85 14.49 -7.19 1.88
N THR A 86 14.08 -6.44 0.86
CA THR A 86 15.02 -5.82 -0.11
C THR A 86 15.18 -4.32 0.08
N GLN A 87 14.33 -3.69 0.89
CA GLN A 87 14.42 -2.26 1.18
C GLN A 87 13.86 -1.93 2.55
N ILE A 88 14.46 -0.95 3.21
CA ILE A 88 13.92 -0.26 4.39
C ILE A 88 13.94 1.22 4.08
N TYR A 89 12.76 1.84 4.08
CA TYR A 89 12.58 3.21 3.60
C TYR A 89 13.15 4.24 4.58
N ASP A 90 13.70 5.32 4.05
CA ASP A 90 14.05 6.52 4.81
C ASP A 90 12.75 7.13 5.39
N GLY A 91 12.72 7.37 6.71
CA GLY A 91 11.47 7.59 7.47
C GLY A 91 10.93 6.33 8.18
N SER A 92 11.72 5.26 8.23
CA SER A 92 11.53 4.14 9.16
C SER A 92 12.36 4.32 10.42
N GLY A 93 11.96 3.64 11.49
CA GLY A 93 12.56 3.73 12.82
C GLY A 93 11.83 4.72 13.70
N LEU A 94 12.60 5.54 14.41
CA LEU A 94 12.08 6.60 15.25
C LEU A 94 11.60 7.72 14.35
N ILE A 95 10.32 8.11 14.49
CA ILE A 95 9.69 9.16 13.71
C ILE A 95 8.85 10.06 14.59
N GLN A 96 8.57 11.28 14.12
CA GLN A 96 7.54 12.14 14.71
C GLN A 96 6.23 12.06 13.92
N ARG A 97 5.10 12.14 14.63
CA ARG A 97 3.77 12.22 14.02
C ARG A 97 3.02 13.43 14.53
N CYS A 98 2.21 14.02 13.67
CA CYS A 98 1.27 15.06 14.06
C CYS A 98 0.23 14.46 15.03
N PRO A 99 0.02 15.05 16.22
CA PRO A 99 -0.98 14.57 17.17
C PRO A 99 -2.42 14.69 16.66
N LYS A 100 -2.67 15.56 15.66
CA LYS A 100 -4.01 15.83 15.13
C LYS A 100 -4.42 14.90 13.99
N CYS A 101 -3.54 14.65 13.01
CA CYS A 101 -3.85 13.80 11.84
C CYS A 101 -2.98 12.55 11.72
N ASN A 102 -2.11 12.28 12.68
CA ASN A 102 -1.16 11.17 12.65
C ASN A 102 -0.24 11.14 11.41
N ARG A 103 -0.11 12.21 10.60
CA ARG A 103 0.86 12.20 9.49
C ARG A 103 2.29 12.24 10.02
N TRP A 104 3.22 11.65 9.28
CA TRP A 104 4.65 11.82 9.55
C TRP A 104 5.02 13.30 9.42
N ILE A 105 5.85 13.78 10.33
CA ILE A 105 6.33 15.15 10.37
C ILE A 105 7.84 15.16 10.62
N ILE A 106 8.48 16.26 10.27
CA ILE A 106 9.89 16.56 10.56
C ILE A 106 9.90 17.93 11.24
N ASP A 107 10.79 18.13 12.21
CA ASP A 107 11.01 19.40 12.90
C ASP A 107 9.71 20.06 13.39
N ASN A 108 8.82 19.26 13.99
CA ASN A 108 7.53 19.74 14.53
C ASN A 108 6.60 20.40 13.50
N PHE A 109 6.80 20.15 12.20
CA PHE A 109 5.99 20.76 11.14
C PHE A 109 5.09 19.76 10.41
N CYS A 110 3.77 19.99 10.47
CA CYS A 110 2.78 19.22 9.73
C CYS A 110 2.27 20.01 8.51
N MET A 111 2.31 19.41 7.32
CA MET A 111 1.79 20.05 6.10
C MET A 111 0.30 20.47 6.14
N VAL A 112 -0.49 19.90 7.07
CA VAL A 112 -1.93 20.20 7.21
C VAL A 112 -2.22 21.14 8.37
N HIS A 113 -1.41 21.07 9.43
CA HIS A 113 -1.68 21.76 10.70
C HIS A 113 -0.58 22.74 11.10
N SER A 114 0.40 22.97 10.21
CA SER A 114 1.61 23.76 10.42
C SER A 114 2.37 23.31 11.67
N ASP A 115 2.85 24.25 12.49
CA ASP A 115 3.59 23.96 13.71
C ASP A 115 2.76 23.17 14.73
N VAL A 116 3.29 22.03 15.14
CA VAL A 116 2.68 21.11 16.12
C VAL A 116 3.75 20.49 17.00
N GLU A 117 3.44 20.21 18.25
CA GLU A 117 4.33 19.38 19.07
C GLU A 117 4.24 17.91 18.63
N GLY A 118 5.28 17.43 17.96
CA GLY A 118 5.34 16.08 17.42
C GLY A 118 5.32 15.01 18.50
N VAL A 119 4.49 13.98 18.29
CA VAL A 119 4.53 12.77 19.12
C VAL A 119 5.47 11.75 18.52
N TRP A 120 6.43 11.28 19.31
CA TRP A 120 7.35 10.24 18.89
C TRP A 120 6.65 8.89 18.72
N ASP A 121 7.01 8.20 17.64
CA ASP A 121 6.53 6.87 17.33
C ASP A 121 7.67 6.01 16.75
N LEU A 122 7.48 4.70 16.75
CA LEU A 122 8.43 3.74 16.22
C LEU A 122 7.73 2.89 15.16
N ARG A 123 8.15 2.96 13.90
CA ARG A 123 7.54 2.20 12.80
C ARG A 123 8.54 1.82 11.75
N ILE A 124 8.33 0.69 11.09
CA ILE A 124 9.13 0.30 9.93
C ILE A 124 8.23 0.28 8.70
N LYS A 125 8.72 0.89 7.62
CA LYS A 125 8.23 0.63 6.27
C LYS A 125 9.33 -0.10 5.52
N ALA A 126 9.03 -1.28 4.99
CA ALA A 126 9.99 -2.11 4.30
C ALA A 126 9.39 -2.71 3.02
N ARG A 127 10.24 -3.11 2.07
CA ARG A 127 9.84 -3.87 0.89
C ARG A 127 10.19 -5.33 1.09
N LEU A 128 9.23 -6.21 0.85
CA LEU A 128 9.42 -7.66 0.83
C LEU A 128 9.20 -8.16 -0.59
N GLU A 129 10.17 -8.91 -1.11
CA GLU A 129 10.08 -9.56 -2.40
C GLU A 129 9.91 -11.06 -2.20
N THR A 130 8.82 -11.58 -2.77
CA THR A 130 8.52 -13.00 -2.83
C THR A 130 8.91 -13.53 -4.21
N ALA A 131 8.77 -14.84 -4.44
CA ALA A 131 9.00 -15.43 -5.76
C ALA A 131 8.02 -14.93 -6.83
N LYS A 132 6.85 -14.39 -6.43
CA LYS A 132 5.78 -13.98 -7.34
C LYS A 132 5.63 -12.46 -7.44
N GLU A 133 5.85 -11.75 -6.35
CA GLU A 133 5.51 -10.34 -6.26
C GLU A 133 6.30 -9.58 -5.19
N ARG A 134 6.11 -8.26 -5.18
CA ARG A 134 6.72 -7.36 -4.21
C ARG A 134 5.63 -6.66 -3.41
N CYS A 135 5.73 -6.68 -2.09
CA CYS A 135 4.76 -6.06 -1.19
C CYS A 135 5.44 -5.09 -0.21
N THR A 136 4.69 -4.11 0.26
CA THR A 136 5.19 -3.12 1.23
C THR A 136 4.76 -3.54 2.62
N LEU A 137 5.71 -3.84 3.49
CA LEU A 137 5.46 -4.18 4.88
C LEU A 137 5.38 -2.92 5.73
N ILE A 138 4.36 -2.86 6.59
CA ILE A 138 4.19 -1.81 7.60
C ILE A 138 4.23 -2.46 8.99
N PHE A 139 5.21 -2.07 9.79
CA PHE A 139 5.33 -2.49 11.18
C PHE A 139 4.89 -1.32 12.07
N LYS A 140 3.87 -1.54 12.90
CA LYS A 140 3.52 -0.61 13.98
C LYS A 140 4.55 -0.71 15.11
N ARG A 141 4.39 0.11 16.15
CA ARG A 141 5.27 0.17 17.33
C ARG A 141 5.59 -1.21 17.90
N GLU A 142 4.58 -1.94 18.34
CA GLU A 142 4.75 -3.25 18.98
C GLU A 142 5.55 -4.24 18.12
N ALA A 143 5.24 -4.32 16.82
CA ALA A 143 5.96 -5.17 15.89
C ALA A 143 7.41 -4.68 15.71
N THR A 144 7.60 -3.37 15.57
CA THR A 144 8.93 -2.75 15.41
C THR A 144 9.81 -3.01 16.62
N GLU A 145 9.27 -2.84 17.84
CA GLU A 145 10.01 -3.06 19.08
C GLU A 145 10.47 -4.52 19.22
N LYS A 146 9.61 -5.47 18.85
CA LYS A 146 9.95 -6.90 18.80
C LYS A 146 11.05 -7.20 17.77
N CYS A 147 10.93 -6.64 16.56
CA CYS A 147 11.87 -6.89 15.47
C CYS A 147 13.27 -6.31 15.76
N ALA A 148 13.31 -5.06 16.20
CA ALA A 148 14.55 -4.34 16.46
C ALA A 148 15.14 -4.64 17.85
N LYS A 149 14.40 -5.39 18.69
CA LYS A 149 14.68 -5.62 20.12
C LYS A 149 15.04 -4.31 20.79
N LEU A 150 14.16 -3.32 20.64
CA LEU A 150 14.39 -1.94 21.03
C LEU A 150 13.05 -1.28 21.36
N THR A 151 12.91 -0.72 22.55
CA THR A 151 11.74 0.05 22.96
C THR A 151 11.74 1.46 22.36
N LEU A 152 10.58 2.11 22.30
CA LEU A 152 10.50 3.52 21.92
C LEU A 152 11.38 4.43 22.80
N ALA A 153 11.48 4.14 24.10
CA ALA A 153 12.30 4.92 25.02
C ALA A 153 13.80 4.81 24.68
N GLU A 154 14.28 3.60 24.43
CA GLU A 154 15.67 3.38 24.01
C GLU A 154 15.94 3.98 22.62
N ALA A 155 14.99 3.88 21.70
CA ALA A 155 15.09 4.50 20.37
C ALA A 155 15.26 6.02 20.46
N LYS A 156 14.52 6.69 21.36
CA LYS A 156 14.68 8.13 21.61
C LYS A 156 16.09 8.49 22.11
N LEU A 157 16.68 7.66 22.96
CA LEU A 157 18.04 7.86 23.45
C LEU A 157 19.11 7.63 22.35
N LEU A 158 18.87 6.67 21.45
CA LEU A 158 19.74 6.39 20.30
C LEU A 158 19.65 7.47 19.22
N GLY A 159 18.47 8.08 19.06
CA GLY A 159 18.17 9.00 17.96
C GLY A 159 17.79 8.27 16.67
N GLU A 160 17.31 9.05 15.70
CA GLU A 160 16.68 8.54 14.47
C GLU A 160 17.65 7.75 13.59
N ALA A 161 18.84 8.29 13.33
CA ALA A 161 19.84 7.66 12.47
C ALA A 161 20.33 6.32 13.01
N ALA A 162 20.69 6.26 14.29
CA ALA A 162 21.16 5.02 14.92
C ALA A 162 20.04 3.98 15.03
N THR A 163 18.79 4.41 15.30
CA THR A 163 17.62 3.53 15.30
C THR A 163 17.39 2.92 13.92
N LEU A 164 17.42 3.73 12.86
CA LEU A 164 17.27 3.25 11.48
C LEU A 164 18.40 2.28 11.09
N ALA A 165 19.65 2.59 11.47
CA ALA A 165 20.80 1.71 11.22
C ALA A 165 20.62 0.35 11.90
N ARG A 166 20.19 0.33 13.17
CA ARG A 166 19.90 -0.92 13.90
C ARG A 166 18.82 -1.75 13.21
N ILE A 167 17.74 -1.10 12.75
CA ILE A 167 16.67 -1.75 12.00
C ILE A 167 17.19 -2.33 10.68
N ARG A 168 18.05 -1.59 9.96
CA ARG A 168 18.69 -2.06 8.74
C ARG A 168 19.51 -3.31 8.99
N THR A 169 20.38 -3.32 9.99
CA THR A 169 21.14 -4.51 10.38
C THR A 169 20.23 -5.68 10.77
N ALA A 170 19.11 -5.40 11.45
CA ALA A 170 18.21 -6.43 11.93
C ALA A 170 17.37 -7.10 10.83
N LEU A 171 17.07 -6.42 9.72
CA LEU A 171 16.06 -6.85 8.75
C LEU A 171 16.52 -6.87 7.29
N TYR A 172 17.40 -5.97 6.87
CA TYR A 172 17.75 -5.83 5.46
C TYR A 172 18.41 -7.10 4.92
N GLY A 173 17.96 -7.58 3.77
CA GLY A 173 18.51 -8.74 3.08
C GLY A 173 18.10 -10.08 3.67
N LYS A 174 17.33 -10.12 4.77
CA LYS A 174 16.93 -11.38 5.43
C LYS A 174 15.73 -12.04 4.76
N GLN A 175 15.74 -13.38 4.76
CA GLN A 175 14.59 -14.21 4.44
C GLN A 175 13.67 -14.28 5.65
N VAL A 176 12.40 -13.93 5.46
CA VAL A 176 11.45 -13.82 6.56
C VAL A 176 10.09 -14.40 6.17
N GLU A 177 9.39 -14.91 7.17
CA GLU A 177 7.96 -15.17 7.12
C GLU A 177 7.26 -14.12 7.98
N VAL A 178 6.35 -13.36 7.39
CA VAL A 178 5.55 -12.36 8.11
C VAL A 178 4.09 -12.79 8.17
N LEU A 179 3.50 -12.62 9.34
CA LEU A 179 2.07 -12.80 9.60
C LEU A 179 1.45 -11.42 9.72
N GLY A 180 0.31 -11.20 9.08
CA GLY A 180 -0.31 -9.88 9.09
C GLY A 180 -1.64 -9.81 8.39
N VAL A 181 -2.03 -8.59 8.03
CA VAL A 181 -3.26 -8.29 7.30
C VAL A 181 -2.88 -7.49 6.06
N LEU A 182 -3.32 -7.96 4.89
CA LEU A 182 -3.21 -7.19 3.66
C LEU A 182 -4.22 -6.03 3.73
N LEU A 183 -3.72 -4.82 3.50
CA LEU A 183 -4.53 -3.60 3.43
C LEU A 183 -4.77 -3.23 1.97
N ASN A 184 -5.84 -2.49 1.72
CA ASN A 184 -6.14 -1.90 0.43
C ASN A 184 -4.94 -1.07 -0.07
N GLY A 185 -4.60 -1.19 -1.36
CA GLY A 185 -3.42 -0.55 -1.96
C GLY A 185 -2.08 -1.30 -1.79
N GLY A 186 -2.12 -2.61 -1.49
CA GLY A 186 -0.94 -3.49 -1.56
C GLY A 186 0.05 -3.38 -0.38
N ASN A 187 -0.35 -2.72 0.70
CA ASN A 187 0.42 -2.67 1.94
C ASN A 187 0.06 -3.86 2.84
N PHE A 188 1.03 -4.40 3.55
CA PHE A 188 0.85 -5.54 4.45
C PHE A 188 1.18 -5.12 5.88
N LEU A 189 0.17 -5.06 6.73
CA LEU A 189 0.33 -4.71 8.14
C LEU A 189 0.84 -5.91 8.93
N VAL A 190 2.10 -5.84 9.36
CA VAL A 190 2.78 -6.93 10.05
C VAL A 190 2.32 -7.00 11.51
N LYS A 191 1.87 -8.19 11.92
CA LYS A 191 1.55 -8.57 13.31
C LYS A 191 2.70 -9.36 13.96
N ASP A 192 3.35 -10.22 13.19
CA ASP A 192 4.48 -11.03 13.65
C ASP A 192 5.47 -11.31 12.51
N ILE A 193 6.73 -11.55 12.84
CA ILE A 193 7.80 -11.87 11.88
C ILE A 193 8.70 -12.96 12.43
N ARG A 194 9.16 -13.85 11.54
CA ARG A 194 10.15 -14.89 11.86
C ARG A 194 11.24 -14.89 10.79
N GLU A 195 12.48 -14.81 11.25
CA GLU A 195 13.66 -15.05 10.43
C GLU A 195 13.77 -16.56 10.15
N ARG A 196 14.23 -16.90 8.94
CA ARG A 196 14.39 -18.28 8.46
C ARG A 196 15.86 -18.58 8.18
#